data_AF-A0A3A9A1A5-F1
#
_entry.id   AF-A0A3A9A1A5-F1
#
_cell.length_a   1.000
_cell.length_b   1.000
_cell.length_c   1.000
_cell.angle_alpha   90.00
_cell.angle_beta   90.00
_cell.angle_gamma   90.00
#
_symmetry.space_group_name_H-M   'P 1'
#
loop_
_entity.id
_entity.type
_entity.pdbx_description
1 polymer ?
#
loop_
_entity_poly.entity_id
_entity_poly.type
_entity_poly.pdbx_seq_one_letter_code
_entity_poly.pdbx_strand_id
1 'polypeptide(L)'
;MINLEERNRKIIDAVIRKANTVCPESLALIGINGSFMTGDFYEKSDLDLLILINDDRGWQLGCSMIQDDLQVGHDIYCTRWEDLQFDANYEHPNISKLMDSEIVYCADEKYQEKLLALRQKAKDILEAPFSGEDYEKAEKELREAEHCYAMAMLSGESSRVSEWAGGVVYYVENAIAMLNKQYFHYGVKRAYEELNAMKKRPEKLCDMIDHVVSAVSAASVKEHVTILMKETTAVFHQVKKTIPTEKKPIAADIIGGTYEEMYSNWRNKMYLAASTGNRHLAFMSLISANVMFAEISSQVDIGDYDILGCYNPKDLQQTAHAYDHILHTYLGEYRKGGVSERRYTDIDAFVTDYLMNRQ
;
A
#
# COMPACT_ATOMS: atom_id res chain seq x y z
N MET A 1 -41.51 21.20 9.15
CA MET A 1 -40.32 20.67 8.44
C MET A 1 -39.13 21.46 8.94
N ILE A 2 -38.14 20.78 9.51
CA ILE A 2 -36.91 21.44 9.97
C ILE A 2 -36.09 21.76 8.73
N ASN A 3 -35.74 23.04 8.56
CA ASN A 3 -34.90 23.47 7.46
C ASN A 3 -33.44 23.22 7.85
N LEU A 4 -32.88 22.08 7.42
CA LEU A 4 -31.48 21.72 7.69
C LEU A 4 -30.49 22.74 7.12
N GLU A 5 -30.81 23.37 5.99
CA GLU A 5 -29.98 24.45 5.42
C GLU A 5 -29.94 25.66 6.35
N GLU A 6 -31.07 26.02 6.97
CA GLU A 6 -31.11 27.10 7.95
C GLU A 6 -30.27 26.79 9.20
N ARG A 7 -30.34 25.54 9.70
CA ARG A 7 -29.47 25.06 10.79
C ARG A 7 -28.01 25.19 10.40
N ASN A 8 -27.64 24.68 9.23
CA ASN A 8 -26.26 24.67 8.77
C ASN A 8 -25.71 26.08 8.59
N ARG A 9 -26.49 27.00 8.02
CA ARG A 9 -26.14 28.42 7.91
C ARG A 9 -25.92 29.06 9.28
N LYS A 10 -26.78 28.77 10.28
CA LYS A 10 -26.59 29.28 11.66
C LYS A 10 -25.28 28.80 12.28
N ILE A 11 -24.88 27.54 12.02
CA ILE A 11 -23.60 26.99 12.49
C ILE A 11 -22.42 27.74 11.84
N ILE A 12 -22.43 27.88 10.51
CA ILE A 12 -21.39 28.60 9.76
C ILE A 12 -21.26 30.05 10.25
N ASP A 13 -22.38 30.77 10.36
CA ASP A 13 -22.41 32.14 10.85
C ASP A 13 -21.88 32.28 12.29
N ALA A 14 -22.13 31.28 13.14
CA ALA A 14 -21.62 31.26 14.51
C ALA A 14 -20.11 31.07 14.54
N VAL A 15 -19.56 30.18 13.70
CA VAL A 15 -18.10 29.99 13.56
C VAL A 15 -17.42 31.28 13.10
N ILE A 16 -17.96 31.94 12.06
CA ILE A 16 -17.43 33.22 11.56
C ILE A 16 -17.45 34.29 12.65
N ARG A 17 -18.56 34.44 13.38
CA ARG A 17 -18.68 35.40 14.49
C ARG A 17 -17.71 35.10 15.62
N LYS A 18 -17.54 33.82 15.98
CA LYS A 18 -16.59 33.40 17.00
C LYS A 18 -15.16 33.73 16.56
N ALA A 19 -14.78 33.45 15.32
CA ALA A 19 -13.46 33.77 14.78
C ALA A 19 -13.13 35.26 14.92
N ASN A 20 -14.04 36.13 14.50
CA ASN A 20 -13.86 37.58 14.62
C ASN A 20 -13.73 38.09 16.06
N THR A 21 -14.19 37.31 17.05
CA THR A 21 -14.19 37.70 18.46
C THR A 21 -12.99 37.12 19.22
N VAL A 22 -12.69 35.84 19.03
CA VAL A 22 -11.75 35.10 19.89
C VAL A 22 -10.39 34.84 19.23
N CYS A 23 -10.33 34.81 17.90
CA CYS A 23 -9.11 34.60 17.13
C CYS A 23 -9.15 35.34 15.78
N PRO A 24 -9.16 36.69 15.79
CA PRO A 24 -9.16 37.47 14.55
C PRO A 24 -8.01 37.06 13.63
N GLU A 25 -8.28 37.03 12.33
CA GLU A 25 -7.34 36.66 11.25
C GLU A 25 -6.92 35.17 11.21
N SER A 26 -7.27 34.38 12.23
CA SER A 26 -6.92 32.96 12.26
C SER A 26 -7.79 32.08 11.35
N LEU A 27 -9.02 32.50 11.03
CA LEU A 27 -9.89 31.78 10.08
C LEU A 27 -9.58 32.19 8.64
N ALA A 28 -9.20 31.23 7.80
CA ALA A 28 -8.87 31.46 6.40
C ALA A 28 -10.09 31.29 5.49
N LEU A 29 -10.74 30.12 5.56
CA LEU A 29 -11.94 29.80 4.77
C LEU A 29 -12.80 28.74 5.48
N ILE A 30 -14.06 28.65 5.05
CA ILE A 30 -14.98 27.58 5.42
C ILE A 30 -15.51 26.96 4.13
N GLY A 31 -15.42 25.63 4.02
CA GLY A 31 -16.11 24.85 2.99
C GLY A 31 -17.10 23.84 3.59
N ILE A 32 -18.16 23.54 2.86
CA ILE A 32 -19.09 22.44 3.17
C ILE A 32 -18.55 21.16 2.54
N ASN A 33 -18.52 20.06 3.29
CA ASN A 33 -18.11 18.75 2.82
C ASN A 33 -19.17 17.68 3.15
N GLY A 34 -18.84 16.42 2.90
CA GLY A 34 -19.60 15.27 3.40
C GLY A 34 -20.99 15.14 2.79
N SER A 35 -21.96 14.69 3.59
CA SER A 35 -23.29 14.35 3.09
C SER A 35 -24.08 15.55 2.54
N PHE A 36 -23.84 16.76 3.05
CA PHE A 36 -24.46 17.98 2.54
C PHE A 36 -23.87 18.45 1.20
N MET A 37 -22.57 18.22 0.98
CA MET A 37 -21.94 18.49 -0.31
C MET A 37 -22.43 17.48 -1.36
N THR A 38 -22.42 16.19 -1.03
CA THR A 38 -22.79 15.11 -1.96
C THR A 38 -24.30 15.00 -2.23
N GLY A 39 -25.14 15.65 -1.43
CA GLY A 39 -26.60 15.52 -1.49
C GLY A 39 -27.13 14.23 -0.83
N ASP A 40 -26.25 13.45 -0.20
CA ASP A 40 -26.54 12.17 0.44
C ASP A 40 -26.99 12.30 1.92
N PHE A 41 -27.29 13.53 2.35
CA PHE A 41 -27.74 13.85 3.70
C PHE A 41 -29.17 13.37 3.97
N TYR A 42 -29.46 13.13 5.24
CA TYR A 42 -30.79 12.79 5.73
C TYR A 42 -31.10 13.55 7.02
N GLU A 43 -32.26 13.28 7.62
CA GLU A 43 -32.76 14.02 8.79
C GLU A 43 -31.82 14.04 10.01
N LYS A 44 -30.89 13.06 10.13
CA LYS A 44 -29.87 13.02 11.21
C LYS A 44 -28.45 13.32 10.75
N SER A 45 -28.26 13.77 9.51
CA SER A 45 -26.94 14.21 9.05
C SER A 45 -26.49 15.45 9.82
N ASP A 46 -25.24 15.40 10.27
CA ASP A 46 -24.47 16.52 10.79
C ASP A 46 -23.86 17.34 9.64
N LEU A 47 -23.24 18.46 9.99
CA LEU A 47 -22.60 19.36 9.02
C LEU A 47 -21.08 19.17 9.07
N ASP A 48 -20.54 18.47 8.07
CA ASP A 48 -19.11 18.38 7.84
C ASP A 48 -18.57 19.69 7.23
N LEU A 49 -17.57 20.28 7.89
CA LEU A 49 -16.91 21.50 7.42
C LEU A 49 -15.41 21.32 7.19
N LEU A 50 -14.91 21.96 6.14
CA LEU A 50 -13.52 22.37 6.01
C LEU A 50 -13.35 23.74 6.64
N ILE A 51 -12.99 23.80 7.93
CA ILE A 51 -12.63 25.05 8.62
C ILE A 51 -11.12 25.18 8.57
N LEU A 52 -10.62 25.97 7.63
CA LEU A 52 -9.18 26.12 7.40
C LEU A 52 -8.62 27.28 8.21
N ILE A 53 -7.61 27.02 9.02
CA ILE A 53 -7.00 28.01 9.93
C ILE A 53 -5.58 28.38 9.50
N ASN A 54 -5.20 29.64 9.73
CA ASN A 54 -3.88 30.19 9.42
C ASN A 54 -2.84 29.95 10.51
N ASP A 55 -3.30 29.82 11.75
CA ASP A 55 -2.44 29.71 12.93
C ASP A 55 -3.15 28.96 14.07
N ASP A 56 -2.37 28.51 15.06
CA ASP A 56 -2.87 27.66 16.16
C ASP A 56 -3.93 28.35 17.04
N ARG A 57 -4.08 29.67 17.03
CA ARG A 57 -5.17 30.32 17.77
C ARG A 57 -6.53 29.94 17.18
N GLY A 58 -6.58 29.56 15.90
CA GLY A 58 -7.77 29.09 15.21
C GLY A 58 -8.38 27.82 15.81
N TRP A 59 -7.60 27.01 16.54
CA TRP A 59 -8.12 25.82 17.24
C TRP A 59 -9.23 26.15 18.25
N GLN A 60 -9.29 27.39 18.73
CA GLN A 60 -10.38 27.88 19.61
C GLN A 60 -11.77 27.86 18.94
N LEU A 61 -11.84 27.74 17.61
CA LEU A 61 -13.10 27.57 16.88
C LEU A 61 -13.70 26.17 17.08
N GLY A 62 -12.86 25.18 17.42
CA GLY A 62 -13.26 23.81 17.63
C GLY A 62 -14.37 23.67 18.68
N CYS A 63 -15.36 22.83 18.40
CA CYS A 63 -16.47 22.55 19.30
C CYS A 63 -17.22 21.29 18.86
N SER A 64 -17.33 20.29 19.74
CA SER A 64 -18.22 19.14 19.53
C SER A 64 -19.46 19.32 20.41
N MET A 65 -20.65 19.16 19.84
CA MET A 65 -21.91 19.38 20.54
C MET A 65 -22.99 18.38 20.11
N ILE A 66 -23.97 18.16 20.98
CA ILE A 66 -25.19 17.39 20.64
C ILE A 66 -26.36 18.36 20.59
N GLN A 67 -27.09 18.33 19.48
CA GLN A 67 -28.35 19.02 19.32
C GLN A 67 -29.49 18.09 19.78
N ASP A 68 -29.99 18.27 21.00
CA ASP A 68 -30.95 17.34 21.64
C ASP A 68 -32.29 17.21 20.89
N ASP A 69 -32.84 18.31 20.37
CA ASP A 69 -34.14 18.29 19.68
C ASP A 69 -34.09 17.48 18.37
N LEU A 70 -32.94 17.49 17.69
CA LEU A 70 -32.69 16.65 16.52
C LEU A 70 -31.97 15.34 16.84
N GLN A 71 -31.43 15.17 18.05
CA GLN A 71 -30.52 14.07 18.39
C GLN A 71 -29.39 13.91 17.36
N VAL A 72 -28.76 15.02 16.97
CA VAL A 72 -27.64 15.06 16.01
C VAL A 72 -26.40 15.58 16.73
N GLY A 73 -25.32 14.81 16.68
CA GLY A 73 -24.00 15.29 17.08
C GLY A 73 -23.40 16.13 15.97
N HIS A 74 -22.75 17.24 16.30
CA HIS A 74 -21.97 18.05 15.36
C HIS A 74 -20.55 18.12 15.86
N ASP A 75 -19.59 17.88 14.96
CA ASP A 75 -18.17 18.04 15.26
C ASP A 75 -17.58 19.18 14.42
N ILE A 76 -17.39 20.33 15.06
CA ILE A 76 -16.76 21.49 14.45
C ILE A 76 -15.27 21.38 14.74
N TYR A 77 -14.49 20.85 13.79
CA TYR A 77 -13.04 20.73 13.92
C TYR A 77 -12.32 21.55 12.85
N CYS A 78 -11.14 22.06 13.21
CA CYS A 78 -10.30 22.85 12.31
C CYS A 78 -9.33 21.97 11.54
N THR A 79 -8.84 22.49 10.42
CA THR A 79 -7.85 21.87 9.54
C THR A 79 -6.76 22.89 9.28
N ARG A 80 -5.50 22.46 9.27
CA ARG A 80 -4.37 23.33 8.94
C ARG A 80 -4.02 23.23 7.47
N TRP A 81 -3.25 24.21 7.00
CA TRP A 81 -2.73 24.20 5.64
C TRP A 81 -1.82 22.99 5.37
N GLU A 82 -1.05 22.55 6.37
CA GLU A 82 -0.14 21.41 6.27
C GLU A 82 -0.90 20.10 6.05
N ASP A 83 -2.09 19.97 6.64
CA ASP A 83 -2.94 18.79 6.47
C ASP A 83 -3.44 18.73 5.00
N LEU A 84 -3.89 19.85 4.43
CA LEU A 84 -4.26 19.91 3.00
C LEU A 84 -3.07 19.78 2.05
N GLN A 85 -1.87 20.20 2.46
CA GLN A 85 -0.64 19.98 1.69
C GLN A 85 -0.28 18.50 1.64
N PHE A 86 -0.51 17.77 2.74
CA PHE A 86 -0.35 16.33 2.79
C PHE A 86 -1.36 15.63 1.87
N ASP A 87 -2.65 15.99 1.95
CA ASP A 87 -3.69 15.50 1.04
C ASP A 87 -3.33 15.74 -0.43
N ALA A 88 -2.75 16.91 -0.73
CA ALA A 88 -2.36 17.29 -2.09
C ALA A 88 -1.18 16.49 -2.66
N ASN A 89 -0.46 15.73 -1.82
CA ASN A 89 0.56 14.77 -2.28
C ASN A 89 -0.05 13.42 -2.67
N TYR A 90 -1.35 13.21 -2.42
CA TYR A 90 -2.07 11.97 -2.70
C TYR A 90 -1.36 10.74 -2.09
N GLU A 91 -1.07 10.82 -0.78
CA GLU A 91 -0.51 9.71 -0.01
C GLU A 91 -1.59 8.73 0.51
N HIS A 92 -2.87 9.09 0.34
CA HIS A 92 -4.05 8.26 0.63
C HIS A 92 -5.22 8.68 -0.28
N PRO A 93 -6.26 7.84 -0.45
CA PRO A 93 -7.41 8.16 -1.30
C PRO A 93 -8.53 8.91 -0.56
N ASN A 94 -8.36 9.25 0.72
CA ASN A 94 -9.37 9.97 1.50
C ASN A 94 -9.17 11.49 1.44
N ILE A 95 -9.27 12.08 0.23
CA ILE A 95 -8.94 13.50 -0.02
C ILE A 95 -10.14 14.36 -0.48
N SER A 96 -11.38 13.87 -0.38
CA SER A 96 -12.58 14.64 -0.76
C SER A 96 -12.71 15.95 -0.01
N LYS A 97 -12.23 16.03 1.24
CA LYS A 97 -12.21 17.29 1.99
C LYS A 97 -11.39 18.37 1.26
N LEU A 98 -10.22 18.02 0.72
CA LEU A 98 -9.45 18.91 -0.15
C LEU A 98 -10.19 19.17 -1.47
N MET A 99 -10.60 18.11 -2.16
CA MET A 99 -11.03 18.17 -3.56
C MET A 99 -12.43 18.74 -3.77
N ASP A 100 -13.39 18.32 -2.94
CA ASP A 100 -14.81 18.48 -3.20
C ASP A 100 -15.48 19.58 -2.37
N SER A 101 -14.84 20.06 -1.29
CA SER A 101 -15.47 21.05 -0.40
C SER A 101 -15.97 22.29 -1.15
N GLU A 102 -17.24 22.64 -0.95
CA GLU A 102 -17.84 23.87 -1.51
C GLU A 102 -17.51 25.06 -0.60
N ILE A 103 -16.77 26.04 -1.10
CA ILE A 103 -16.34 27.20 -0.30
C ILE A 103 -17.50 28.18 -0.10
N VAL A 104 -17.89 28.37 1.16
CA VAL A 104 -19.01 29.22 1.59
C VAL A 104 -18.57 30.48 2.33
N TYR A 105 -17.32 30.53 2.77
CA TYR A 105 -16.69 31.71 3.35
C TYR A 105 -15.20 31.73 3.03
N CYS A 106 -14.67 32.90 2.69
CA CYS A 106 -13.25 33.12 2.48
C CYS A 106 -12.87 34.50 3.03
N ALA A 107 -11.89 34.56 3.94
CA ALA A 107 -11.49 35.82 4.57
C ALA A 107 -10.69 36.73 3.62
N ASP A 108 -9.98 36.14 2.65
CA ASP A 108 -9.10 36.82 1.71
C ASP A 108 -8.90 35.93 0.47
N GLU A 109 -8.95 36.52 -0.73
CA GLU A 109 -8.82 35.83 -2.02
C GLU A 109 -7.55 34.96 -2.10
N LYS A 110 -6.46 35.38 -1.47
CA LYS A 110 -5.20 34.61 -1.43
C LYS A 110 -5.36 33.20 -0.86
N TYR A 111 -6.31 32.98 0.06
CA TYR A 111 -6.56 31.66 0.63
C TYR A 111 -7.28 30.76 -0.37
N GLN A 112 -8.21 31.32 -1.13
CA GLN A 112 -8.86 30.57 -2.22
C GLN A 112 -7.85 30.19 -3.29
N GLU A 113 -6.97 31.11 -3.70
CA GLU A 113 -5.87 30.82 -4.64
C GLU A 113 -4.96 29.70 -4.13
N LYS A 114 -4.54 29.76 -2.85
CA LYS A 114 -3.71 28.73 -2.23
C LYS A 114 -4.41 27.37 -2.20
N LEU A 115 -5.71 27.32 -1.89
CA LEU A 115 -6.49 26.07 -1.92
C LEU A 115 -6.59 25.51 -3.35
N LEU A 116 -6.85 26.36 -4.35
CA LEU A 116 -6.92 25.97 -5.74
C LEU A 116 -5.58 25.39 -6.24
N ALA A 117 -4.46 25.95 -5.82
CA ALA A 117 -3.14 25.40 -6.13
C ALA A 117 -2.95 23.99 -5.54
N LEU A 118 -3.44 23.72 -4.32
CA LEU A 118 -3.40 22.39 -3.71
C LEU A 118 -4.29 21.39 -4.45
N ARG A 119 -5.51 21.80 -4.81
CA ARG A 119 -6.42 20.99 -5.64
C ARG A 119 -5.80 20.67 -7.00
N GLN A 120 -5.17 21.65 -7.64
CA GLN A 120 -4.53 21.46 -8.92
C GLN A 120 -3.36 20.47 -8.81
N LYS A 121 -2.54 20.58 -7.77
CA LYS A 121 -1.46 19.61 -7.51
C LYS A 121 -1.97 18.17 -7.39
N ALA A 122 -3.02 17.94 -6.59
CA ALA A 122 -3.62 16.62 -6.44
C ALA A 122 -4.19 16.12 -7.78
N LYS A 123 -4.89 17.01 -8.51
CA LYS A 123 -5.45 16.72 -9.83
C LYS A 123 -4.38 16.33 -10.84
N ASP A 124 -3.27 17.06 -10.90
CA ASP A 124 -2.15 16.77 -11.79
C ASP A 124 -1.58 15.37 -11.52
N ILE A 125 -1.49 14.97 -10.25
CA ILE A 125 -1.10 13.60 -9.87
C ILE A 125 -2.13 12.61 -10.38
N LEU A 126 -3.42 12.79 -10.07
CA LEU A 126 -4.49 11.85 -10.44
C LEU A 126 -4.64 11.66 -11.96
N GLU A 127 -4.46 12.73 -12.74
CA GLU A 127 -4.59 12.71 -14.21
C GLU A 127 -3.32 12.22 -14.93
N ALA A 128 -2.16 12.25 -14.27
CA ALA A 128 -0.92 11.74 -14.85
C ALA A 128 -0.98 10.22 -15.08
N PRO A 129 -0.30 9.69 -16.13
CA PRO A 129 -0.20 8.25 -16.35
C PRO A 129 0.26 7.49 -15.10
N PHE A 130 -0.30 6.31 -14.89
CA PHE A 130 0.04 5.46 -13.75
C PHE A 130 1.52 5.04 -13.80
N SER A 131 2.26 5.33 -12.73
CA SER A 131 3.71 5.14 -12.64
C SER A 131 4.11 4.08 -11.59
N GLY A 132 5.41 3.78 -11.50
CA GLY A 132 5.96 2.95 -10.44
C GLY A 132 5.77 3.55 -9.05
N GLU A 133 5.89 4.88 -8.91
CA GLU A 133 5.67 5.58 -7.64
C GLU A 133 4.20 5.47 -7.19
N ASP A 134 3.24 5.61 -8.12
CA ASP A 134 1.82 5.40 -7.81
C ASP A 134 1.55 3.96 -7.33
N TYR A 135 2.24 2.98 -7.92
CA TYR A 135 2.16 1.60 -7.49
C TYR A 135 2.72 1.40 -6.09
N GLU A 136 3.87 1.99 -5.76
CA GLU A 136 4.47 1.91 -4.42
C GLU A 136 3.53 2.49 -3.36
N LYS A 137 2.86 3.61 -3.66
CA LYS A 137 1.84 4.20 -2.77
C LYS A 137 0.66 3.25 -2.56
N ALA A 138 0.12 2.65 -3.62
CA ALA A 138 -0.95 1.66 -3.50
C ALA A 138 -0.49 0.38 -2.78
N GLU A 139 0.75 -0.08 -3.01
CA GLU A 139 1.34 -1.27 -2.39
C GLU A 139 1.54 -1.06 -0.88
N LYS A 140 1.78 0.18 -0.44
CA LYS A 140 1.85 0.51 1.00
C LYS A 140 0.53 0.20 1.71
N GLU A 141 -0.61 0.61 1.16
CA GLU A 141 -1.93 0.27 1.71
C GLU A 141 -2.17 -1.25 1.68
N LEU A 142 -1.75 -1.94 0.61
CA LEU A 142 -1.82 -3.41 0.55
C LEU A 142 -1.00 -4.07 1.67
N ARG A 143 0.19 -3.56 2.00
CA ARG A 143 1.02 -4.08 3.10
C ARG A 143 0.36 -3.89 4.47
N GLU A 144 -0.35 -2.78 4.68
CA GLU A 144 -1.15 -2.59 5.89
C GLU A 144 -2.32 -3.59 5.96
N ALA A 145 -2.95 -3.90 4.82
CA ALA A 145 -3.94 -4.98 4.73
C ALA A 145 -3.32 -6.35 5.04
N GLU A 146 -2.12 -6.65 4.54
CA GLU A 146 -1.37 -7.88 4.84
C GLU A 146 -1.03 -7.98 6.34
N HIS A 147 -0.65 -6.87 6.96
CA HIS A 147 -0.42 -6.80 8.41
C HIS A 147 -1.71 -7.14 9.17
N CYS A 148 -2.82 -6.47 8.85
CA CYS A 148 -4.12 -6.75 9.45
C CYS A 148 -4.54 -8.21 9.25
N TYR A 149 -4.33 -8.76 8.05
CA TYR A 149 -4.60 -10.16 7.75
C TYR A 149 -3.80 -11.10 8.64
N ALA A 150 -2.49 -10.87 8.79
CA ALA A 150 -1.64 -11.68 9.66
C ALA A 150 -2.13 -11.63 11.12
N MET A 151 -2.50 -10.43 11.60
CA MET A 151 -3.03 -10.26 12.95
C MET A 151 -4.39 -10.93 13.14
N ALA A 152 -5.26 -10.92 12.13
CA ALA A 152 -6.50 -11.68 12.14
C ALA A 152 -6.23 -13.19 12.25
N MET A 153 -5.27 -13.73 11.47
CA MET A 153 -4.93 -15.16 11.50
C MET A 153 -4.38 -15.60 12.86
N LEU A 154 -3.53 -14.78 13.49
CA LEU A 154 -2.90 -15.06 14.78
C LEU A 154 -3.86 -14.91 15.97
N SER A 155 -4.96 -14.17 15.81
CA SER A 155 -5.92 -13.91 16.88
C SER A 155 -6.76 -15.14 17.23
N GLY A 156 -6.89 -15.45 18.52
CA GLY A 156 -7.77 -16.50 19.03
C GLY A 156 -9.18 -16.02 19.39
N GLU A 157 -9.33 -14.74 19.72
CA GLU A 157 -10.59 -14.14 20.14
C GLU A 157 -11.40 -13.60 18.95
N SER A 158 -12.69 -13.91 18.87
CA SER A 158 -13.54 -13.51 17.74
C SER A 158 -13.61 -11.99 17.54
N SER A 159 -13.67 -11.20 18.62
CA SER A 159 -13.70 -9.73 18.55
C SER A 159 -12.42 -9.16 17.93
N ARG A 160 -11.25 -9.70 18.30
CA ARG A 160 -9.95 -9.33 17.73
C ARG A 160 -9.87 -9.73 16.26
N VAL A 161 -10.37 -10.91 15.90
CA VAL A 161 -10.46 -11.32 14.49
C VAL A 161 -11.32 -10.35 13.67
N SER A 162 -12.46 -9.90 14.19
CA SER A 162 -13.33 -8.93 13.51
C SER A 162 -12.70 -7.54 13.39
N GLU A 163 -12.01 -7.05 14.42
CA GLU A 163 -11.26 -5.78 14.37
C GLU A 163 -10.22 -5.79 13.25
N TRP A 164 -9.39 -6.84 13.20
CA TRP A 164 -8.37 -6.98 12.18
C TRP A 164 -8.97 -7.21 10.79
N ALA A 165 -10.08 -7.93 10.68
CA ALA A 165 -10.80 -8.09 9.43
C ALA A 165 -11.36 -6.75 8.92
N GLY A 166 -11.86 -5.88 9.81
CA GLY A 166 -12.24 -4.51 9.48
C GLY A 166 -11.04 -3.71 8.93
N GLY A 167 -9.87 -3.86 9.54
CA GLY A 167 -8.62 -3.31 9.03
C GLY A 167 -8.27 -3.81 7.62
N VAL A 168 -8.39 -5.12 7.37
CA VAL A 168 -8.19 -5.68 6.01
C VAL A 168 -9.11 -5.01 5.01
N VAL A 169 -10.42 -4.92 5.30
CA VAL A 169 -11.38 -4.28 4.40
C VAL A 169 -10.99 -2.83 4.12
N TYR A 170 -10.76 -2.03 5.17
CA TYR A 170 -10.39 -0.63 5.05
C TYR A 170 -9.16 -0.41 4.15
N TYR A 171 -8.08 -1.16 4.41
CA TYR A 171 -6.84 -1.00 3.65
C TYR A 171 -6.94 -1.58 2.23
N VAL A 172 -7.75 -2.62 2.00
CA VAL A 172 -8.03 -3.11 0.64
C VAL A 172 -8.80 -2.07 -0.16
N GLU A 173 -9.82 -1.43 0.41
CA GLU A 173 -10.57 -0.37 -0.26
C GLU A 173 -9.64 0.79 -0.67
N ASN A 174 -8.80 1.25 0.26
CA ASN A 174 -7.81 2.29 -0.02
C ASN A 174 -6.80 1.86 -1.09
N ALA A 175 -6.23 0.66 -0.97
CA ALA A 175 -5.24 0.12 -1.91
C ALA A 175 -5.82 0.06 -3.34
N ILE A 176 -7.06 -0.38 -3.49
CA ILE A 176 -7.75 -0.44 -4.79
C ILE A 176 -8.02 0.96 -5.34
N ALA A 177 -8.47 1.91 -4.52
CA ALA A 177 -8.65 3.30 -4.94
C ALA A 177 -7.33 3.91 -5.46
N MET A 178 -6.24 3.72 -4.71
CA MET A 178 -4.91 4.20 -5.10
C MET A 178 -4.38 3.53 -6.37
N LEU A 179 -4.59 2.21 -6.53
CA LEU A 179 -4.19 1.47 -7.73
C LEU A 179 -4.89 2.02 -9.00
N ASN A 180 -6.08 2.59 -8.83
CA ASN A 180 -6.87 3.22 -9.89
C ASN A 180 -6.65 4.73 -10.03
N LYS A 181 -5.81 5.35 -9.19
CA LYS A 181 -5.67 6.82 -9.08
C LYS A 181 -7.02 7.51 -8.93
N GLN A 182 -7.83 6.98 -8.01
CA GLN A 182 -9.14 7.50 -7.64
C GLN A 182 -9.21 7.71 -6.13
N TYR A 183 -10.07 8.62 -5.70
CA TYR A 183 -10.31 8.92 -4.30
C TYR A 183 -11.81 8.77 -4.00
N PHE A 184 -12.16 8.64 -2.72
CA PHE A 184 -13.55 8.45 -2.31
C PHE A 184 -14.28 9.80 -2.13
N HIS A 185 -15.40 9.96 -2.81
CA HIS A 185 -16.25 11.15 -2.77
C HIS A 185 -17.38 11.02 -1.75
N TYR A 186 -17.95 9.82 -1.59
CA TYR A 186 -19.21 9.63 -0.86
C TYR A 186 -19.03 8.96 0.51
N GLY A 187 -17.78 8.86 0.96
CA GLY A 187 -17.41 8.18 2.20
C GLY A 187 -17.87 6.72 2.22
N VAL A 188 -17.99 6.17 3.43
CA VAL A 188 -18.30 4.74 3.62
C VAL A 188 -19.69 4.32 3.11
N LYS A 189 -20.63 5.25 2.98
CA LYS A 189 -22.04 4.96 2.62
C LYS A 189 -22.19 4.40 1.21
N ARG A 190 -21.35 4.86 0.27
CA ARG A 190 -21.40 4.46 -1.16
C ARG A 190 -20.06 3.95 -1.66
N ALA A 191 -19.18 3.51 -0.76
CA ALA A 191 -17.88 2.94 -1.10
C ALA A 191 -18.01 1.82 -2.14
N TYR A 192 -19.03 0.97 -2.05
CA TYR A 192 -19.25 -0.11 -3.02
C TYR A 192 -19.56 0.38 -4.43
N GLU A 193 -20.24 1.51 -4.59
CA GLU A 193 -20.50 2.09 -5.91
C GLU A 193 -19.21 2.60 -6.53
N GLU A 194 -18.39 3.30 -5.74
CA GLU A 194 -17.09 3.84 -6.17
C GLU A 194 -16.11 2.71 -6.51
N LEU A 195 -15.98 1.72 -5.62
CA LEU A 195 -15.20 0.50 -5.86
C LEU A 195 -15.72 -0.24 -7.10
N ASN A 196 -17.03 -0.24 -7.35
CA ASN A 196 -17.60 -0.88 -8.53
C ASN A 196 -17.24 -0.21 -9.85
N ALA A 197 -16.97 1.09 -9.84
CA ALA A 197 -16.54 1.83 -11.02
C ALA A 197 -15.05 1.63 -11.35
N MET A 198 -14.24 1.17 -10.38
CA MET A 198 -12.80 0.98 -10.54
C MET A 198 -12.48 -0.21 -11.46
N LYS A 199 -11.42 -0.07 -12.28
CA LYS A 199 -11.04 -1.06 -13.29
C LYS A 199 -10.06 -2.10 -12.76
N LYS A 200 -9.05 -1.65 -12.00
CA LYS A 200 -8.00 -2.49 -11.44
C LYS A 200 -8.45 -3.00 -10.07
N ARG A 201 -9.27 -4.05 -10.07
CA ARG A 201 -9.83 -4.64 -8.84
C ARG A 201 -10.21 -6.10 -9.07
N PRO A 202 -10.41 -6.88 -8.00
CA PRO A 202 -11.01 -8.20 -8.12
C PRO A 202 -12.43 -8.12 -8.69
N GLU A 203 -12.81 -9.04 -9.58
CA GLU A 203 -14.11 -9.03 -10.27
C GLU A 203 -15.31 -8.99 -9.32
N LYS A 204 -15.19 -9.67 -8.17
CA LYS A 204 -16.22 -9.77 -7.12
C LYS A 204 -15.80 -9.09 -5.82
N LEU A 205 -15.08 -7.98 -5.91
CA LEU A 205 -14.54 -7.28 -4.73
C LEU A 205 -15.60 -7.04 -3.64
N CYS A 206 -16.71 -6.39 -4.00
CA CYS A 206 -17.75 -6.04 -3.02
C CYS A 206 -18.43 -7.29 -2.43
N ASP A 207 -18.68 -8.34 -3.22
CA ASP A 207 -19.23 -9.62 -2.71
C ASP A 207 -18.27 -10.26 -1.69
N MET A 208 -16.95 -10.18 -1.92
CA MET A 208 -15.96 -10.71 -0.99
C MET A 208 -15.93 -9.91 0.32
N ILE A 209 -16.04 -8.58 0.25
CA ILE A 209 -16.16 -7.73 1.45
C ILE A 209 -17.45 -8.08 2.19
N ASP A 210 -18.57 -8.26 1.48
CA ASP A 210 -19.86 -8.66 2.05
C ASP A 210 -19.78 -9.99 2.79
N HIS A 211 -19.06 -10.98 2.24
CA HIS A 211 -18.83 -12.25 2.94
C HIS A 211 -18.01 -12.07 4.22
N VAL A 212 -17.03 -11.17 4.25
CA VAL A 212 -16.25 -10.86 5.47
C VAL A 212 -17.15 -10.24 6.54
N VAL A 213 -17.93 -9.20 6.20
CA VAL A 213 -18.76 -8.48 7.18
C VAL A 213 -19.98 -9.27 7.63
N SER A 214 -20.46 -10.21 6.82
CA SER A 214 -21.60 -11.08 7.13
C SER A 214 -21.21 -12.36 7.88
N ALA A 215 -19.92 -12.64 8.03
CA ALA A 215 -19.45 -13.87 8.67
C ALA A 215 -19.75 -13.89 10.17
N VAL A 216 -20.36 -14.98 10.64
CA VAL A 216 -20.83 -15.12 12.03
C VAL A 216 -19.85 -15.84 12.97
N SER A 217 -18.69 -16.27 12.46
CA SER A 217 -17.68 -16.96 13.25
C SER A 217 -16.27 -16.53 12.89
N ALA A 218 -15.35 -16.57 13.85
CA ALA A 218 -13.95 -16.25 13.63
C ALA A 218 -13.32 -17.11 12.51
N ALA A 219 -13.68 -18.40 12.42
CA ALA A 219 -13.17 -19.28 11.38
C ALA A 219 -13.62 -18.84 9.97
N SER A 220 -14.91 -18.51 9.81
CA SER A 220 -15.45 -18.02 8.53
C SER A 220 -14.92 -16.64 8.18
N VAL A 221 -14.79 -15.72 9.16
CA VAL A 221 -14.12 -14.42 8.92
C VAL A 221 -12.72 -14.65 8.37
N LYS A 222 -11.93 -15.53 9.01
CA LYS A 222 -10.56 -15.86 8.56
C LYS A 222 -10.53 -16.39 7.14
N GLU A 223 -11.43 -17.31 6.80
CA GLU A 223 -11.55 -17.86 5.45
C GLU A 223 -11.87 -16.76 4.42
N HIS A 224 -12.85 -15.90 4.69
CA HIS A 224 -13.25 -14.84 3.76
C HIS A 224 -12.17 -13.77 3.59
N VAL A 225 -11.47 -13.35 4.66
CA VAL A 225 -10.35 -12.41 4.52
C VAL A 225 -9.17 -13.05 3.78
N THR A 226 -8.93 -14.36 3.92
CA THR A 226 -7.92 -15.06 3.11
C THR A 226 -8.27 -14.99 1.61
N ILE A 227 -9.55 -15.17 1.25
CA ILE A 227 -9.99 -15.06 -0.15
C ILE A 227 -9.82 -13.62 -0.65
N LEU A 228 -10.32 -12.63 0.10
CA LEU A 228 -10.20 -11.21 -0.24
C LEU A 228 -8.74 -10.79 -0.48
N MET A 229 -7.84 -11.20 0.42
CA MET A 229 -6.40 -10.89 0.28
C MET A 229 -5.78 -11.56 -0.94
N LYS A 230 -6.06 -12.85 -1.18
CA LYS A 230 -5.52 -13.58 -2.34
C LYS A 230 -5.90 -12.92 -3.66
N GLU A 231 -7.18 -12.60 -3.82
CA GLU A 231 -7.68 -11.98 -5.05
C GLU A 231 -7.15 -10.55 -5.22
N THR A 232 -7.07 -9.78 -4.13
CA THR A 232 -6.48 -8.43 -4.15
C THR A 232 -5.00 -8.47 -4.54
N THR A 233 -4.20 -9.33 -3.90
CA THR A 233 -2.78 -9.51 -4.21
C THR A 233 -2.57 -9.99 -5.66
N ALA A 234 -3.45 -10.85 -6.19
CA ALA A 234 -3.39 -11.29 -7.58
C ALA A 234 -3.55 -10.12 -8.57
N VAL A 235 -4.47 -9.19 -8.31
CA VAL A 235 -4.64 -7.96 -9.10
C VAL A 235 -3.40 -7.08 -9.02
N PHE A 236 -2.84 -6.88 -7.83
CA PHE A 236 -1.60 -6.12 -7.66
C PHE A 236 -0.43 -6.72 -8.44
N HIS A 237 -0.28 -8.05 -8.44
CA HIS A 237 0.73 -8.74 -9.25
C HIS A 237 0.50 -8.55 -10.75
N GLN A 238 -0.75 -8.57 -11.21
CA GLN A 238 -1.07 -8.31 -12.62
C GLN A 238 -0.71 -6.88 -13.02
N VAL A 239 -1.04 -5.89 -12.19
CA VAL A 239 -0.69 -4.49 -12.45
C VAL A 239 0.82 -4.29 -12.43
N LYS A 240 1.55 -4.88 -11.47
CA LYS A 240 3.02 -4.78 -11.39
C LYS A 240 3.72 -5.20 -12.68
N LYS A 241 3.22 -6.27 -13.33
CA LYS A 241 3.75 -6.76 -14.63
C LYS A 241 3.56 -5.77 -15.79
N THR A 242 2.62 -4.83 -15.67
CA THR A 242 2.39 -3.79 -16.69
C THR A 242 3.30 -2.57 -16.52
N ILE A 243 3.97 -2.46 -15.37
CA ILE A 243 4.89 -1.35 -15.09
C ILE A 243 6.25 -1.70 -15.72
N PRO A 244 6.77 -0.86 -16.63
CA PRO A 244 8.08 -1.10 -17.23
C PRO A 244 9.15 -1.21 -16.15
N THR A 245 9.83 -2.34 -16.09
CA THR A 245 11.04 -2.51 -15.28
C THR A 245 12.22 -2.45 -16.23
N GLU A 246 13.01 -1.37 -16.20
CA GLU A 246 14.23 -1.29 -16.99
C GLU A 246 15.30 -2.22 -16.40
N LYS A 247 15.26 -3.50 -16.80
CA LYS A 247 16.33 -4.44 -16.46
C LYS A 247 17.54 -4.19 -17.37
N LYS A 248 18.72 -4.22 -16.79
CA LYS A 248 19.97 -4.14 -17.55
C LYS A 248 20.17 -5.44 -18.34
N PRO A 249 20.79 -5.38 -19.53
CA PRO A 249 21.26 -6.59 -20.18
C PRO A 249 22.26 -7.32 -19.29
N ILE A 250 22.38 -8.62 -19.47
CA ILE A 250 23.35 -9.43 -18.73
C ILE A 250 24.76 -8.92 -19.03
N ALA A 251 25.48 -8.52 -17.98
CA ALA A 251 26.82 -7.96 -18.08
C ALA A 251 27.75 -8.59 -17.03
N ALA A 252 29.01 -8.78 -17.42
CA ALA A 252 29.99 -9.53 -16.64
C ALA A 252 30.32 -8.92 -15.27
N ASP A 253 30.23 -7.61 -15.15
CA ASP A 253 30.44 -6.85 -13.91
C ASP A 253 29.29 -7.00 -12.91
N ILE A 254 28.10 -7.42 -13.35
CA ILE A 254 26.91 -7.59 -12.50
C ILE A 254 26.75 -9.03 -12.04
N ILE A 255 26.92 -10.00 -12.95
CA ILE A 255 26.74 -11.42 -12.63
C ILE A 255 28.05 -12.15 -12.31
N GLY A 256 29.22 -11.54 -12.58
CA GLY A 256 30.51 -12.17 -12.33
C GLY A 256 30.72 -12.48 -10.84
N GLY A 257 31.05 -13.73 -10.53
CA GLY A 257 31.28 -14.23 -9.17
C GLY A 257 30.05 -14.76 -8.44
N THR A 258 28.83 -14.50 -8.92
CA THR A 258 27.59 -14.93 -8.24
C THR A 258 27.39 -16.45 -8.27
N TYR A 259 27.77 -17.13 -9.35
CA TYR A 259 27.72 -18.60 -9.44
C TYR A 259 28.64 -19.24 -8.39
N GLU A 260 29.88 -18.76 -8.27
CA GLU A 260 30.84 -19.22 -7.28
C GLU A 260 30.37 -18.92 -5.85
N GLU A 261 29.76 -17.76 -5.63
CA GLU A 261 29.12 -17.41 -4.37
C GLU A 261 27.96 -18.35 -4.05
N MET A 262 27.09 -18.65 -5.01
CA MET A 262 25.98 -19.60 -4.82
C MET A 262 26.46 -21.01 -4.48
N TYR A 263 27.55 -21.43 -5.13
CA TYR A 263 28.20 -22.71 -4.88
C TYR A 263 28.76 -22.78 -3.44
N SER A 264 29.42 -21.73 -2.99
CA SER A 264 30.01 -21.64 -1.65
C SER A 264 28.95 -21.51 -0.54
N ASN A 265 28.02 -20.57 -0.70
CA ASN A 265 27.12 -20.14 0.35
C ASN A 265 25.94 -21.08 0.56
N TRP A 266 25.45 -21.80 -0.45
CA TRP A 266 24.21 -22.58 -0.33
C TRP A 266 24.34 -24.02 -0.80
N ARG A 267 25.00 -24.29 -1.94
CA ARG A 267 25.11 -25.65 -2.48
C ARG A 267 25.72 -26.63 -1.47
N ASN A 268 26.91 -26.33 -0.95
CA ASN A 268 27.58 -27.24 -0.03
C ASN A 268 26.86 -27.35 1.32
N LYS A 269 26.17 -26.28 1.77
CA LYS A 269 25.33 -26.32 2.96
C LYS A 269 24.13 -27.26 2.79
N MET A 270 23.56 -27.38 1.60
CA MET A 270 22.51 -28.36 1.31
C MET A 270 23.00 -29.81 1.37
N TYR A 271 24.18 -30.11 0.85
CA TYR A 271 24.78 -31.44 1.00
C TYR A 271 25.12 -31.78 2.46
N LEU A 272 25.62 -30.81 3.23
CA LEU A 272 25.82 -30.97 4.66
C LEU A 272 24.49 -31.19 5.39
N ALA A 273 23.45 -30.45 5.01
CA ALA A 273 22.11 -30.65 5.55
C ALA A 273 21.57 -32.06 5.24
N ALA A 274 21.81 -32.57 4.04
CA ALA A 274 21.43 -33.93 3.66
C ALA A 274 22.15 -35.00 4.48
N SER A 275 23.48 -34.88 4.64
CA SER A 275 24.27 -35.86 5.40
C SER A 275 23.99 -35.85 6.91
N THR A 276 23.56 -34.72 7.44
CA THR A 276 23.25 -34.54 8.88
C THR A 276 21.76 -34.62 9.20
N GLY A 277 20.89 -34.74 8.20
CA GLY A 277 19.43 -34.68 8.39
C GLY A 277 18.90 -33.30 8.83
N ASN A 278 19.69 -32.24 8.67
CA ASN A 278 19.36 -30.91 9.16
C ASN A 278 18.42 -30.16 8.21
N ARG A 279 17.12 -30.40 8.36
CA ARG A 279 16.07 -29.76 7.56
C ARG A 279 16.08 -28.24 7.63
N HIS A 280 16.44 -27.68 8.78
CA HIS A 280 16.51 -26.22 8.98
C HIS A 280 17.63 -25.61 8.15
N LEU A 281 18.82 -26.23 8.15
CA LEU A 281 19.94 -25.77 7.34
C LEU A 281 19.61 -25.81 5.84
N ALA A 282 18.99 -26.89 5.36
CA ALA A 282 18.56 -26.99 3.97
C ALA A 282 17.57 -25.88 3.61
N PHE A 283 16.52 -25.71 4.42
CA PHE A 283 15.47 -24.73 4.17
C PHE A 283 16.01 -23.30 4.18
N MET A 284 16.78 -22.92 5.21
CA MET A 284 17.34 -21.57 5.30
C MET A 284 18.37 -21.28 4.21
N SER A 285 19.12 -22.29 3.75
CA SER A 285 20.03 -22.12 2.62
C SER A 285 19.27 -21.81 1.33
N LEU A 286 18.13 -22.46 1.08
CA LEU A 286 17.28 -22.16 -0.06
C LEU A 286 16.62 -20.78 0.03
N ILE A 287 16.19 -20.36 1.23
CA ILE A 287 15.65 -19.01 1.45
C ILE A 287 16.69 -17.95 1.10
N SER A 288 17.93 -18.08 1.62
CA SER A 288 19.00 -17.14 1.30
C SER A 288 19.39 -17.16 -0.17
N ALA A 289 19.42 -18.33 -0.81
CA ALA A 289 19.64 -18.43 -2.25
C ALA A 289 18.54 -17.69 -3.02
N ASN A 290 17.26 -17.89 -2.66
CA ASN A 290 16.12 -17.24 -3.31
C ASN A 290 16.22 -15.71 -3.25
N VAL A 291 16.70 -15.15 -2.13
CA VAL A 291 16.96 -13.69 -2.02
C VAL A 291 18.01 -13.24 -3.02
N MET A 292 19.12 -13.96 -3.16
CA MET A 292 20.15 -13.60 -4.15
C MET A 292 19.62 -13.64 -5.59
N PHE A 293 18.86 -14.68 -5.95
CA PHE A 293 18.22 -14.75 -7.27
C PHE A 293 17.23 -13.59 -7.51
N ALA A 294 16.45 -13.22 -6.49
CA ALA A 294 15.56 -12.07 -6.57
C ALA A 294 16.32 -10.75 -6.74
N GLU A 295 17.41 -10.53 -6.01
CA GLU A 295 18.27 -9.35 -6.14
C GLU A 295 18.87 -9.22 -7.55
N ILE A 296 19.42 -10.31 -8.10
CA ILE A 296 19.99 -10.32 -9.44
C ILE A 296 18.90 -10.06 -10.48
N SER A 297 17.77 -10.78 -10.42
CA SER A 297 16.66 -10.66 -11.37
C SER A 297 15.94 -9.31 -11.32
N SER A 298 16.06 -8.56 -10.22
CA SER A 298 15.54 -7.20 -10.09
C SER A 298 16.34 -6.18 -10.93
N GLN A 299 17.62 -6.45 -11.17
CA GLN A 299 18.53 -5.54 -11.87
C GLN A 299 18.85 -6.00 -13.29
N VAL A 300 18.84 -7.31 -13.53
CA VAL A 300 19.32 -7.93 -14.76
C VAL A 300 18.27 -8.85 -15.35
N ASP A 301 18.18 -8.86 -16.68
CA ASP A 301 17.28 -9.75 -17.42
C ASP A 301 17.80 -11.19 -17.48
N ILE A 302 17.63 -11.93 -16.37
CA ILE A 302 17.89 -13.37 -16.26
C ILE A 302 16.58 -14.16 -16.28
N GLY A 303 16.67 -15.47 -16.51
CA GLY A 303 15.50 -16.35 -16.41
C GLY A 303 14.87 -16.41 -15.01
N ASP A 304 13.67 -16.97 -14.92
CA ASP A 304 12.98 -17.24 -13.66
C ASP A 304 13.42 -18.59 -13.08
N TYR A 305 13.72 -18.62 -11.77
CA TYR A 305 14.21 -19.81 -11.07
C TYR A 305 13.33 -20.10 -9.84
N ASP A 306 12.67 -21.27 -9.83
CA ASP A 306 11.90 -21.74 -8.67
C ASP A 306 12.82 -22.40 -7.64
N ILE A 307 13.49 -21.57 -6.83
CA ILE A 307 14.46 -22.03 -5.83
C ILE A 307 13.78 -22.83 -4.72
N LEU A 308 12.60 -22.40 -4.26
CA LEU A 308 11.92 -23.03 -3.13
C LEU A 308 11.13 -24.29 -3.54
N GLY A 309 10.73 -24.42 -4.80
CA GLY A 309 10.05 -25.62 -5.32
C GLY A 309 10.88 -26.90 -5.26
N CYS A 310 12.20 -26.79 -5.11
CA CYS A 310 13.08 -27.97 -4.96
C CYS A 310 13.13 -28.55 -3.54
N TYR A 311 12.55 -27.86 -2.52
CA TYR A 311 12.64 -28.30 -1.14
C TYR A 311 11.80 -29.56 -0.87
N ASN A 312 12.45 -30.65 -0.48
CA ASN A 312 11.80 -31.87 0.00
C ASN A 312 12.22 -32.18 1.45
N PRO A 313 11.36 -31.92 2.47
CA PRO A 313 11.71 -32.17 3.87
C PRO A 313 11.84 -33.67 4.22
N LYS A 314 11.36 -34.57 3.35
CA LYS A 314 11.50 -36.02 3.48
C LYS A 314 12.75 -36.56 2.78
N ASP A 315 13.31 -35.81 1.83
CA ASP A 315 14.51 -36.19 1.08
C ASP A 315 15.40 -34.97 0.81
N LEU A 316 16.31 -34.71 1.76
CA LEU A 316 17.26 -33.61 1.65
C LEU A 316 18.34 -33.87 0.59
N GLN A 317 18.59 -35.13 0.23
CA GLN A 317 19.53 -35.46 -0.84
C GLN A 317 18.94 -35.07 -2.20
N GLN A 318 17.65 -35.35 -2.42
CA GLN A 318 16.92 -34.87 -3.58
C GLN A 318 16.92 -33.34 -3.65
N THR A 319 16.74 -32.66 -2.52
CA THR A 319 16.79 -31.20 -2.44
C THR A 319 18.15 -30.67 -2.93
N ALA A 320 19.25 -31.23 -2.43
CA ALA A 320 20.60 -30.83 -2.85
C ALA A 320 20.85 -31.07 -4.35
N HIS A 321 20.41 -32.22 -4.88
CA HIS A 321 20.52 -32.53 -6.32
C HIS A 321 19.67 -31.62 -7.20
N ALA A 322 18.45 -31.31 -6.77
CA ALA A 322 17.57 -30.41 -7.50
C ALA A 322 18.14 -28.97 -7.54
N TYR A 323 18.78 -28.51 -6.46
CA TYR A 323 19.48 -27.23 -6.48
C TYR A 323 20.71 -27.22 -7.39
N ASP A 324 21.44 -28.34 -7.50
CA ASP A 324 22.53 -28.47 -8.48
C ASP A 324 22.04 -28.26 -9.92
N HIS A 325 20.85 -28.76 -10.25
CA HIS A 325 20.23 -28.51 -11.55
C HIS A 325 19.92 -27.03 -11.78
N ILE A 326 19.42 -26.33 -10.76
CA ILE A 326 19.16 -24.89 -10.81
C ILE A 326 20.47 -24.11 -11.05
N LEU A 327 21.53 -24.40 -10.30
CA LEU A 327 22.83 -23.76 -10.50
C LEU A 327 23.39 -24.04 -11.90
N HIS A 328 23.24 -25.28 -12.38
CA HIS A 328 23.69 -25.63 -13.72
C HIS A 328 22.94 -24.83 -14.80
N THR A 329 21.64 -24.60 -14.63
CA THR A 329 20.88 -23.73 -15.53
C THR A 329 21.32 -22.27 -15.41
N TYR A 330 21.54 -21.76 -14.19
CA TYR A 330 22.02 -20.39 -13.96
C TYR A 330 23.38 -20.11 -14.60
N LEU A 331 24.24 -21.11 -14.70
CA LEU A 331 25.50 -21.00 -15.42
C LEU A 331 25.32 -20.67 -16.92
N GLY A 332 24.15 -20.94 -17.48
CA GLY A 332 23.76 -20.45 -18.80
C GLY A 332 23.73 -18.91 -18.87
N GLU A 333 23.35 -18.22 -17.80
CA GLU A 333 23.34 -16.76 -17.72
C GLU A 333 24.76 -16.19 -17.76
N TYR A 334 25.73 -16.84 -17.11
CA TYR A 334 27.15 -16.52 -17.23
C TYR A 334 27.60 -16.48 -18.69
N ARG A 335 27.27 -17.53 -19.45
CA ARG A 335 27.64 -17.64 -20.86
C ARG A 335 27.01 -16.54 -21.71
N LYS A 336 25.76 -16.17 -21.44
CA LYS A 336 25.08 -15.04 -22.12
C LYS A 336 25.79 -13.71 -21.84
N GLY A 337 26.29 -13.52 -20.62
CA GLY A 337 27.04 -12.33 -20.20
C GLY A 337 28.53 -12.31 -20.58
N GLY A 338 29.01 -13.33 -21.31
CA GLY A 338 30.43 -13.46 -21.64
C GLY A 338 31.33 -13.80 -20.44
N VAL A 339 30.75 -14.28 -19.34
CA VAL A 339 31.47 -14.73 -18.14
C VAL A 339 31.72 -16.23 -18.23
N SER A 340 32.92 -16.65 -17.85
CA SER A 340 33.23 -18.06 -17.61
C SER A 340 33.39 -18.30 -16.12
N GLU A 341 32.86 -19.42 -15.63
CA GLU A 341 33.13 -19.83 -14.26
C GLU A 341 34.63 -20.10 -14.06
N ARG A 342 35.16 -19.76 -12.88
CA ARG A 342 36.56 -20.05 -12.58
C ARG A 342 36.66 -21.44 -11.95
N ARG A 343 37.35 -22.35 -12.64
CA ARG A 343 37.64 -23.69 -12.13
C ARG A 343 39.14 -23.96 -12.12
N TYR A 344 39.62 -24.46 -10.99
CA TYR A 344 40.98 -24.91 -10.81
C TYR A 344 40.95 -26.36 -10.34
N THR A 345 41.95 -27.16 -10.72
CA THR A 345 42.06 -28.56 -10.29
C THR A 345 42.31 -28.68 -8.79
N ASP A 346 43.02 -27.69 -8.22
CA ASP A 346 43.40 -27.60 -6.82
C ASP A 346 43.79 -26.14 -6.48
N ILE A 347 44.16 -25.92 -5.21
CA ILE A 347 44.54 -24.59 -4.71
C ILE A 347 45.89 -24.13 -5.26
N ASP A 348 46.83 -25.03 -5.54
CA ASP A 348 48.14 -24.66 -6.07
C ASP A 348 48.02 -24.14 -7.52
N ALA A 349 47.15 -24.75 -8.31
CA ALA A 349 46.77 -24.27 -9.64
C ALA A 349 46.14 -22.88 -9.59
N PHE A 350 45.23 -22.63 -8.62
CA PHE A 350 44.67 -21.31 -8.38
C PHE A 350 45.74 -20.29 -8.00
N VAL A 351 46.58 -20.59 -7.01
CA VAL A 351 47.64 -19.69 -6.53
C VAL A 351 48.61 -19.35 -7.66
N THR A 352 48.99 -20.34 -8.47
CA THR A 352 49.88 -20.13 -9.62
C THR A 352 49.26 -19.15 -10.62
N ASP A 353 48.01 -19.40 -11.04
CA ASP A 353 47.29 -18.54 -11.98
C ASP A 353 47.08 -17.12 -11.42
N TYR A 354 46.67 -17.02 -10.14
CA TYR A 354 46.40 -15.75 -9.46
C TYR A 354 47.65 -14.87 -9.33
N LEU A 355 48.81 -15.47 -9.09
CA LEU A 355 50.08 -14.75 -8.98
C LEU A 355 50.69 -14.40 -10.35
N MET A 356 50.41 -15.19 -11.40
CA MET A 356 50.89 -14.94 -12.77
C MET A 356 50.06 -13.88 -13.49
N ASN A 357 48.75 -13.87 -13.28
CA ASN A 357 47.84 -12.87 -13.81
C ASN A 357 47.86 -11.62 -12.92
N ARG A 358 48.91 -10.80 -13.03
CA ARG A 358 48.86 -9.41 -12.52
C ARG A 358 47.80 -8.66 -13.32
N GLN A 359 46.70 -8.29 -12.68
CA GLN A 359 45.77 -7.28 -13.22
C GLN A 359 46.50 -5.98 -13.55
#